data_AF-A0A352RCZ0-F1
#
_entry.id   AF-A0A352RCZ0-F1
#
_cell.length_a   1.000
_cell.length_b   1.000
_cell.length_c   1.000
_cell.angle_alpha   90.00
_cell.angle_beta   90.00
_cell.angle_gamma   90.00
#
_symmetry.space_group_name_H-M   'P 1'
#
loop_
_entity.id
_entity.type
_entity.pdbx_description
1 polymer ?
#
loop_
_entity_poly.entity_id
_entity_poly.type
_entity_poly.pdbx_seq_one_letter_code
_entity_poly.pdbx_strand_id
1 'polypeptide(L)'
;SDFNQVPSTFSGVKANVGISFVLDAVYRKATTKSSWGTRDAMKKTNQGGLNPTSPTTKLNLWVCTIGGGILGYAQFPGGSSATDGVVIDSRYLGTTGTATAPFNKGRTATHEVGHWMNLRHIWGDTTCGSDLVSDTPTHNTANYGIPAFPHYSTCSGTPIEMTMNYMDYTDDAGMYMFSNGQKSRMLAIFASGGSRFSFAQP
;
A
#
# COMPACT_ATOMS: atom_id res chain seq x y z
N SER A 1 12.45 16.08 -2.61
CA SER A 1 11.39 15.05 -2.53
C SER A 1 10.05 15.75 -2.35
N ASP A 2 9.01 15.18 -2.95
CA ASP A 2 7.57 15.48 -2.71
C ASP A 2 7.20 15.49 -1.21
N PHE A 3 7.93 14.78 -0.36
CA PHE A 3 7.83 14.84 1.11
C PHE A 3 7.98 16.27 1.71
N ASN A 4 8.59 17.21 0.98
CA ASN A 4 8.68 18.61 1.37
C ASN A 4 7.46 19.45 0.97
N GLN A 5 6.52 18.87 0.20
CA GLN A 5 5.26 19.50 -0.20
C GLN A 5 4.13 19.25 0.81
N VAL A 6 4.38 18.46 1.87
CA VAL A 6 3.42 18.24 2.97
C VAL A 6 2.97 19.58 3.56
N PRO A 7 1.65 19.86 3.60
CA PRO A 7 1.12 21.09 4.19
C PRO A 7 1.59 21.28 5.63
N SER A 8 1.78 22.54 6.04
CA SER A 8 2.25 22.88 7.39
C SER A 8 1.40 22.26 8.50
N THR A 9 0.07 22.15 8.28
CA THR A 9 -0.88 21.46 9.16
C THR A 9 -0.46 20.04 9.53
N PHE A 10 0.17 19.30 8.61
CA PHE A 10 0.59 17.90 8.84
C PHE A 10 2.12 17.73 9.00
N SER A 11 2.87 18.83 9.02
CA SER A 11 4.34 18.79 9.12
C SER A 11 4.85 18.15 10.41
N GLY A 12 4.10 18.26 11.52
CA GLY A 12 4.44 17.65 12.80
C GLY A 12 4.20 16.14 12.88
N VAL A 13 3.42 15.57 11.95
CA VAL A 13 3.04 14.14 11.95
C VAL A 13 3.65 13.36 10.80
N LYS A 14 4.26 14.00 9.78
CA LYS A 14 4.88 13.29 8.67
C LYS A 14 6.06 12.42 9.12
N ALA A 15 6.10 11.18 8.64
CA ALA A 15 7.07 10.19 9.07
C ALA A 15 8.11 9.85 8.01
N ASN A 16 9.36 9.73 8.46
CA ASN A 16 10.31 8.79 7.86
C ASN A 16 10.13 7.43 8.55
N VAL A 17 9.59 6.44 7.82
CA VAL A 17 9.29 5.10 8.37
C VAL A 17 10.56 4.37 8.81
N GLY A 18 11.69 4.60 8.13
CA GLY A 18 12.97 3.95 8.45
C GLY A 18 13.08 2.50 7.96
N ILE A 19 12.29 2.12 6.97
CA ILE A 19 12.36 0.80 6.32
C ILE A 19 13.04 0.93 4.95
N SER A 20 13.93 -0.01 4.64
CA SER A 20 14.57 -0.15 3.33
C SER A 20 14.20 -1.49 2.72
N PHE A 21 14.08 -1.53 1.39
CA PHE A 21 13.84 -2.76 0.64
C PHE A 21 15.07 -3.04 -0.22
N VAL A 22 15.49 -4.30 -0.26
CA VAL A 22 16.56 -4.78 -1.13
C VAL A 22 16.00 -5.92 -1.97
N LEU A 23 16.29 -5.88 -3.26
CA LEU A 23 15.88 -6.94 -4.17
C LEU A 23 16.69 -8.21 -3.86
N ASP A 24 15.98 -9.30 -3.59
CA ASP A 24 16.58 -10.62 -3.37
C ASP A 24 16.66 -11.41 -4.68
N ALA A 25 15.53 -11.62 -5.36
CA ALA A 25 15.47 -12.37 -6.60
C ALA A 25 14.32 -11.90 -7.51
N VAL A 26 14.45 -12.16 -8.81
CA VAL A 26 13.39 -11.95 -9.81
C VAL A 26 13.12 -13.27 -10.52
N TYR A 27 11.89 -13.75 -10.41
CA TYR A 27 11.40 -14.93 -11.12
C TYR A 27 10.42 -14.50 -12.21
N ARG A 28 10.62 -15.00 -13.43
CA ARG A 28 9.74 -14.71 -14.58
C ARG A 28 9.17 -16.01 -15.12
N LYS A 29 7.87 -15.99 -15.43
CA LYS A 29 7.16 -17.11 -16.05
C LYS A 29 6.26 -16.59 -17.15
N ALA A 30 6.42 -17.12 -18.36
CA ALA A 30 5.51 -16.84 -19.46
C ALA A 30 4.14 -17.45 -19.18
N THR A 31 3.08 -16.77 -19.62
CA THR A 31 1.69 -17.21 -19.45
C THR A 31 0.86 -16.78 -20.66
N THR A 32 -0.18 -17.54 -20.97
CA THR A 32 -1.20 -17.18 -21.95
C THR A 32 -2.41 -16.50 -21.29
N LYS A 33 -2.44 -16.40 -19.96
CA LYS A 33 -3.50 -15.69 -19.23
C LYS A 33 -3.37 -14.19 -19.47
N SER A 34 -4.44 -13.59 -19.99
CA SER A 34 -4.54 -12.15 -20.21
C SER A 34 -4.96 -11.38 -18.95
N SER A 35 -5.53 -12.07 -17.94
CA SER A 35 -5.95 -11.48 -16.67
C SER A 35 -5.93 -12.54 -15.56
N TRP A 36 -5.59 -12.12 -14.34
CA TRP A 36 -5.47 -12.99 -13.17
C TRP A 36 -6.55 -12.78 -12.09
N GLY A 37 -7.21 -11.62 -12.06
CA GLY A 37 -8.14 -11.24 -11.01
C GLY A 37 -7.50 -11.17 -9.61
N THR A 38 -8.34 -11.18 -8.57
CA THR A 38 -7.93 -10.98 -7.17
C THR A 38 -8.07 -12.25 -6.31
N ARG A 39 -8.15 -13.44 -6.93
CA ARG A 39 -8.32 -14.75 -6.25
C ARG A 39 -7.02 -15.55 -6.10
N ASP A 40 -5.88 -14.85 -6.05
CA ASP A 40 -4.53 -15.41 -5.84
C ASP A 40 -4.05 -16.47 -6.85
N ALA A 41 -4.66 -16.56 -8.04
CA ALA A 41 -4.23 -17.54 -9.06
C ALA A 41 -2.78 -17.33 -9.51
N MET A 42 -2.30 -16.08 -9.54
CA MET A 42 -0.91 -15.73 -9.86
C MET A 42 0.09 -16.20 -8.80
N LYS A 43 -0.37 -16.44 -7.58
CA LYS A 43 0.45 -16.90 -6.45
C LYS A 43 0.61 -18.42 -6.41
N LYS A 44 0.12 -19.14 -7.44
CA LYS A 44 0.01 -20.61 -7.43
C LYS A 44 0.55 -21.22 -8.72
N THR A 45 1.60 -22.03 -8.64
CA THR A 45 2.22 -22.68 -9.82
C THR A 45 1.25 -23.60 -10.56
N ASN A 46 0.40 -24.33 -9.83
CA ASN A 46 -0.63 -25.21 -10.39
C ASN A 46 -1.78 -24.45 -11.09
N GLN A 47 -1.89 -23.13 -10.90
CA GLN A 47 -2.81 -22.26 -11.62
C GLN A 47 -2.09 -21.40 -12.68
N GLY A 48 -0.86 -21.78 -13.04
CA GLY A 48 -0.05 -21.09 -14.03
C GLY A 48 0.82 -19.97 -13.45
N GLY A 49 0.65 -19.59 -12.19
CA GLY A 49 1.40 -18.53 -11.52
C GLY A 49 2.76 -18.98 -10.98
N LEU A 50 3.23 -18.28 -9.94
CA LEU A 50 4.45 -18.56 -9.19
C LEU A 50 4.10 -18.62 -7.70
N ASN A 51 4.49 -19.71 -7.02
CA ASN A 51 4.36 -19.81 -5.57
C ASN A 51 5.26 -18.77 -4.89
N PRO A 52 4.90 -18.30 -3.68
CA PRO A 52 5.80 -17.44 -2.92
C PRO A 52 7.13 -18.14 -2.62
N THR A 53 8.20 -17.36 -2.58
CA THR A 53 9.53 -17.78 -2.18
C THR A 53 9.85 -17.22 -0.80
N SER A 54 10.18 -18.10 0.16
CA SER A 54 10.46 -17.76 1.56
C SER A 54 9.43 -16.80 2.19
N PRO A 55 8.11 -17.10 2.14
CA PRO A 55 7.05 -16.19 2.59
C PRO A 55 7.05 -15.87 4.08
N THR A 56 7.95 -16.46 4.87
CA THR A 56 8.12 -16.14 6.29
C THR A 56 9.24 -15.14 6.53
N THR A 57 10.09 -14.84 5.55
CA THR A 57 11.25 -13.95 5.69
C THR A 57 11.39 -12.93 4.56
N LYS A 58 10.61 -13.06 3.48
CA LYS A 58 10.69 -12.20 2.29
C LYS A 58 9.32 -11.68 1.87
N LEU A 59 9.23 -10.38 1.61
CA LEU A 59 8.07 -9.79 0.95
C LEU A 59 8.00 -10.34 -0.49
N ASN A 60 6.94 -11.08 -0.79
CA ASN A 60 6.67 -11.54 -2.13
C ASN A 60 5.83 -10.48 -2.86
N LEU A 61 6.29 -10.04 -4.04
CA LEU A 61 5.60 -9.09 -4.89
C LEU A 61 5.39 -9.69 -6.27
N TRP A 62 4.14 -9.91 -6.66
CA TRP A 62 3.77 -10.39 -7.99
C TRP A 62 3.41 -9.22 -8.90
N VAL A 63 3.84 -9.32 -10.16
CA VAL A 63 3.55 -8.33 -11.20
C VAL A 63 2.85 -9.01 -12.36
N CYS A 64 1.58 -8.70 -12.58
CA CYS A 64 0.79 -9.32 -13.63
C CYS A 64 -0.49 -8.53 -13.92
N THR A 65 -1.10 -8.68 -15.10
CA THR A 65 -2.39 -8.04 -15.39
C THR A 65 -3.49 -8.56 -14.45
N ILE A 66 -3.99 -7.71 -13.56
CA ILE A 66 -5.04 -8.08 -12.59
C ILE A 66 -6.41 -7.99 -13.26
N GLY A 67 -6.65 -6.92 -14.04
CA GLY A 67 -7.93 -6.63 -14.69
C GLY A 67 -8.97 -6.00 -13.75
N GLY A 68 -10.14 -5.67 -14.31
CA GLY A 68 -11.27 -5.15 -13.53
C GLY A 68 -11.08 -3.75 -12.94
N GLY A 69 -10.09 -2.98 -13.41
CA GLY A 69 -9.78 -1.65 -12.88
C GLY A 69 -8.98 -1.64 -11.58
N ILE A 70 -8.54 -2.82 -11.09
CA ILE A 70 -7.74 -2.94 -9.87
C ILE A 70 -6.27 -2.64 -10.15
N LEU A 71 -5.68 -1.73 -9.37
CA LEU A 71 -4.27 -1.32 -9.51
C LEU A 71 -3.33 -2.30 -8.81
N GLY A 72 -3.72 -2.78 -7.64
CA GLY A 72 -2.98 -3.70 -6.80
C GLY A 72 -3.87 -4.28 -5.70
N TYR A 73 -3.34 -5.24 -4.96
CA TYR A 73 -3.90 -5.68 -3.69
C TYR A 73 -2.83 -6.33 -2.81
N ALA A 74 -3.05 -6.31 -1.51
CA ALA A 74 -2.18 -6.92 -0.51
C ALA A 74 -2.92 -7.93 0.37
N GLN A 75 -2.16 -8.84 0.98
CA GLN A 75 -2.63 -9.61 2.11
C GLN A 75 -2.21 -8.94 3.42
N PHE A 76 -3.17 -8.62 4.28
CA PHE A 76 -2.91 -8.16 5.65
C PHE A 76 -2.17 -9.23 6.48
N PRO A 77 -1.44 -8.83 7.53
CA PRO A 77 -0.82 -9.79 8.42
C PRO A 77 -1.83 -10.74 9.07
N GLY A 78 -1.40 -11.97 9.37
CA GLY A 78 -2.24 -13.03 9.93
C GLY A 78 -2.89 -13.96 8.90
N GLY A 79 -2.77 -13.65 7.60
CA GLY A 79 -3.20 -14.54 6.52
C GLY A 79 -2.26 -15.73 6.28
N SER A 80 -2.60 -16.56 5.29
CA SER A 80 -1.82 -17.74 4.92
C SER A 80 -0.48 -17.35 4.28
N SER A 81 0.61 -18.00 4.67
CA SER A 81 1.93 -17.83 4.05
C SER A 81 1.96 -18.26 2.58
N ALA A 82 1.03 -19.12 2.14
CA ALA A 82 0.92 -19.55 0.75
C ALA A 82 0.46 -18.44 -0.21
N THR A 83 -0.10 -17.35 0.32
CA THR A 83 -0.63 -16.22 -0.46
C THR A 83 -0.13 -14.86 0.07
N ASP A 84 0.77 -14.86 1.04
CA ASP A 84 1.25 -13.63 1.66
C ASP A 84 2.09 -12.78 0.69
N GLY A 85 1.84 -11.47 0.71
CA GLY A 85 2.53 -10.49 -0.10
C GLY A 85 1.61 -9.54 -0.83
N VAL A 86 2.14 -8.94 -1.90
CA VAL A 86 1.51 -7.85 -2.66
C VAL A 86 1.42 -8.24 -4.13
N VAL A 87 0.34 -7.86 -4.81
CA VAL A 87 0.21 -8.00 -6.25
C VAL A 87 -0.05 -6.64 -6.85
N ILE A 88 0.70 -6.26 -7.89
CA ILE A 88 0.53 -4.99 -8.61
C ILE A 88 0.28 -5.29 -10.09
N ASP A 89 -0.69 -4.60 -10.68
CA ASP A 89 -0.88 -4.65 -12.12
C ASP A 89 0.34 -4.03 -12.82
N SER A 90 0.84 -4.70 -13.85
CA SER A 90 2.05 -4.29 -14.58
C SER A 90 2.01 -2.85 -15.11
N ARG A 91 0.82 -2.27 -15.31
CA ARG A 91 0.67 -0.87 -15.77
C ARG A 91 0.86 0.16 -14.67
N TYR A 92 0.93 -0.24 -13.40
CA TYR A 92 0.97 0.67 -12.25
C TYR A 92 2.12 0.36 -11.28
N LEU A 93 3.12 -0.40 -11.76
CA LEU A 93 4.36 -0.64 -11.04
C LEU A 93 5.51 0.20 -11.60
N GLY A 94 6.27 0.81 -10.69
CA GLY A 94 7.46 1.58 -11.03
C GLY A 94 7.13 2.96 -11.62
N THR A 95 8.13 3.58 -12.24
CA THR A 95 8.05 4.95 -12.77
C THR A 95 8.44 5.06 -14.24
N THR A 96 8.73 3.93 -14.88
CA THR A 96 9.21 3.82 -16.26
C THR A 96 8.58 2.60 -16.94
N GLY A 97 8.79 2.45 -18.25
CA GLY A 97 8.32 1.28 -18.98
C GLY A 97 6.79 1.31 -19.14
N THR A 98 6.11 0.33 -18.55
CA THR A 98 4.65 0.15 -18.67
C THR A 98 3.84 1.01 -17.70
N ALA A 99 4.49 1.70 -16.75
CA ALA A 99 3.85 2.58 -15.79
C ALA A 99 3.00 3.67 -16.50
N THR A 100 1.70 3.73 -16.19
CA THR A 100 0.72 4.56 -16.91
C THR A 100 0.09 5.59 -15.98
N ALA A 101 0.06 6.86 -16.42
CA ALA A 101 -0.57 7.93 -15.66
C ALA A 101 -2.09 7.69 -15.51
N PRO A 102 -2.72 8.09 -14.40
CA PRO A 102 -2.17 8.90 -13.31
C PRO A 102 -1.37 8.12 -12.25
N PHE A 103 -1.24 6.80 -12.36
CA PHE A 103 -0.60 5.93 -11.37
C PHE A 103 0.80 5.46 -11.82
N ASN A 104 1.69 6.42 -12.11
CA ASN A 104 3.01 6.18 -12.69
C ASN A 104 4.18 6.72 -11.86
N LYS A 105 3.99 6.95 -10.56
CA LYS A 105 5.07 7.26 -9.61
C LYS A 105 5.36 6.08 -8.69
N GLY A 106 4.76 4.92 -8.93
CA GLY A 106 4.96 3.68 -8.19
C GLY A 106 4.28 3.68 -6.82
N ARG A 107 3.29 4.54 -6.59
CA ARG A 107 2.67 4.68 -5.28
C ARG A 107 1.58 3.64 -5.01
N THR A 108 1.05 2.98 -6.05
CA THR A 108 0.29 1.74 -5.88
C THR A 108 1.09 0.73 -5.05
N ALA A 109 2.37 0.50 -5.34
CA ALA A 109 3.19 -0.42 -4.55
C ALA A 109 3.40 0.09 -3.11
N THR A 110 3.60 1.40 -2.91
CA THR A 110 3.69 2.00 -1.57
C THR A 110 2.41 1.77 -0.76
N HIS A 111 1.24 1.97 -1.37
CA HIS A 111 -0.08 1.75 -0.77
C HIS A 111 -0.28 0.29 -0.36
N GLU A 112 -0.06 -0.65 -1.28
CA GLU A 112 -0.24 -2.08 -1.00
C GLU A 112 0.77 -2.60 0.04
N VAL A 113 2.01 -2.10 0.01
CA VAL A 113 2.99 -2.42 1.05
C VAL A 113 2.55 -1.84 2.40
N GLY A 114 1.87 -0.70 2.43
CA GLY A 114 1.21 -0.18 3.62
C GLY A 114 0.20 -1.17 4.22
N HIS A 115 -0.69 -1.73 3.40
CA HIS A 115 -1.60 -2.80 3.82
C HIS A 115 -0.88 -4.06 4.31
N TRP A 116 0.14 -4.50 3.57
CA TRP A 116 0.99 -5.62 3.98
C TRP A 116 1.69 -5.37 5.33
N MET A 117 1.97 -4.10 5.64
CA MET A 117 2.47 -3.60 6.92
C MET A 117 1.37 -3.15 7.90
N ASN A 118 0.16 -3.71 7.78
CA ASN A 118 -0.95 -3.54 8.73
C ASN A 118 -1.65 -2.17 8.71
N LEU A 119 -1.46 -1.35 7.70
CA LEU A 119 -2.22 -0.09 7.57
C LEU A 119 -3.57 -0.32 6.88
N ARG A 120 -4.59 0.38 7.37
CA ARG A 120 -5.91 0.42 6.74
C ARG A 120 -5.99 1.64 5.83
N HIS A 121 -6.98 1.64 4.96
CA HIS A 121 -7.40 2.85 4.27
C HIS A 121 -7.71 3.95 5.28
N ILE A 122 -7.31 5.19 4.96
CA ILE A 122 -7.38 6.30 5.92
C ILE A 122 -8.81 6.68 6.34
N TRP A 123 -9.82 6.39 5.50
CA TRP A 123 -11.24 6.56 5.83
C TRP A 123 -11.84 5.40 6.63
N GLY A 124 -11.07 4.33 6.88
CA GLY A 124 -11.50 3.19 7.69
C GLY A 124 -12.53 2.28 7.03
N ASP A 125 -12.65 2.30 5.69
CA ASP A 125 -13.57 1.43 4.92
C ASP A 125 -15.07 1.62 5.25
N THR A 126 -15.42 2.71 5.93
CA THR A 126 -16.80 3.10 6.23
C THR A 126 -16.90 4.61 6.40
N THR A 127 -18.10 5.18 6.29
CA THR A 127 -18.27 6.63 6.44
C THR A 127 -17.91 7.06 7.86
N CYS A 128 -16.94 7.97 7.98
CA CYS A 128 -16.39 8.42 9.27
C CYS A 128 -15.82 7.26 10.11
N GLY A 129 -15.20 6.29 9.42
CA GLY A 129 -14.53 5.15 10.04
C GLY A 129 -13.22 5.52 10.71
N SER A 130 -12.55 4.50 11.25
CA SER A 130 -11.20 4.63 11.81
C SER A 130 -10.24 3.66 11.12
N ASP A 131 -9.08 4.17 10.73
CA ASP A 131 -7.94 3.39 10.25
C ASP A 131 -7.07 2.83 11.40
N LEU A 132 -7.49 3.08 12.66
CA LEU A 132 -6.79 2.73 13.90
C LEU A 132 -5.45 3.45 14.08
N VAL A 133 -5.33 4.66 13.53
CA VAL A 133 -4.20 5.56 13.73
C VAL A 133 -4.73 6.91 14.21
N SER A 134 -4.18 7.45 15.30
CA SER A 134 -4.75 8.64 15.95
C SER A 134 -4.32 9.97 15.33
N ASP A 135 -3.22 9.98 14.56
CA ASP A 135 -2.68 11.17 13.92
C ASP A 135 -3.06 11.29 12.44
N THR A 136 -3.92 10.39 11.96
CA THR A 136 -4.66 10.51 10.71
C THR A 136 -6.05 11.08 11.02
N PRO A 137 -6.42 12.25 10.46
CA PRO A 137 -7.76 12.80 10.64
C PRO A 137 -8.83 11.86 10.11
N THR A 138 -10.04 11.90 10.67
CA THR A 138 -11.17 11.11 10.18
C THR A 138 -11.59 11.59 8.79
N HIS A 139 -11.67 10.67 7.83
CA HIS A 139 -12.22 10.96 6.49
C HIS A 139 -13.64 10.41 6.38
N ASN A 140 -14.49 11.06 5.57
CA ASN A 140 -15.85 10.57 5.35
C ASN A 140 -15.93 9.52 4.24
N THR A 141 -14.92 9.47 3.36
CA THR A 141 -14.80 8.54 2.24
C THR A 141 -13.36 8.55 1.71
N ALA A 142 -13.06 7.66 0.75
CA ALA A 142 -11.86 7.75 -0.08
C ALA A 142 -11.90 8.97 -0.99
N ASN A 143 -10.74 9.58 -1.21
CA ASN A 143 -10.54 10.67 -2.17
C ASN A 143 -9.87 10.17 -3.44
N TYR A 144 -10.12 10.85 -4.56
CA TYR A 144 -9.56 10.51 -5.88
C TYR A 144 -9.00 11.75 -6.58
N GLY A 145 -8.15 11.57 -7.58
CA GLY A 145 -7.49 12.67 -8.26
C GLY A 145 -6.48 13.37 -7.34
N ILE A 146 -6.36 14.69 -7.47
CA ILE A 146 -5.51 15.52 -6.60
C ILE A 146 -6.39 16.61 -5.97
N PRO A 147 -7.09 16.32 -4.86
CA PRO A 147 -7.95 17.30 -4.19
C PRO A 147 -7.18 18.56 -3.80
N ALA A 148 -7.79 19.73 -3.99
CA ALA A 148 -7.21 20.99 -3.54
C ALA A 148 -7.14 21.03 -2.00
N PHE A 149 -6.01 21.51 -1.48
CA PHE A 149 -5.84 21.70 -0.04
C PHE A 149 -6.31 23.11 0.39
N PRO A 150 -7.03 23.25 1.52
CA PRO A 150 -7.53 22.19 2.40
C PRO A 150 -8.78 21.51 1.82
N HIS A 151 -8.85 20.19 2.00
CA HIS A 151 -10.06 19.39 1.77
C HIS A 151 -10.68 19.04 3.13
N TYR A 152 -11.98 19.22 3.29
CA TYR A 152 -12.66 19.05 4.58
C TYR A 152 -13.57 17.84 4.57
N SER A 153 -13.48 17.04 5.63
CA SER A 153 -14.40 15.94 5.85
C SER A 153 -15.78 16.44 6.27
N THR A 154 -16.82 15.68 5.92
CA THR A 154 -18.18 15.90 6.41
C THR A 154 -18.45 15.28 7.80
N CYS A 155 -17.46 14.60 8.37
CA CYS A 155 -17.53 14.02 9.71
C CYS A 155 -17.60 15.09 10.82
N SER A 156 -17.97 14.67 12.02
CA SER A 156 -18.07 15.57 13.18
C SER A 156 -16.74 16.30 13.44
N GLY A 157 -16.81 17.61 13.65
CA GLY A 157 -15.65 18.49 13.79
C GLY A 157 -15.01 18.94 12.47
N THR A 158 -15.55 18.51 11.32
CA THR A 158 -15.09 18.89 9.97
C THR A 158 -13.56 18.91 9.83
N PRO A 159 -12.88 17.78 10.13
CA PRO A 159 -11.42 17.74 10.09
C PRO A 159 -10.90 18.02 8.68
N ILE A 160 -9.72 18.63 8.59
CA ILE A 160 -8.97 18.72 7.33
C ILE A 160 -8.46 17.32 7.01
N GLU A 161 -8.83 16.79 5.84
CA GLU A 161 -8.43 15.47 5.39
C GLU A 161 -6.97 15.46 4.92
N MET A 162 -6.28 14.38 5.24
CA MET A 162 -4.89 14.12 4.85
C MET A 162 -4.86 13.42 3.48
N THR A 163 -5.38 14.08 2.44
CA THR A 163 -5.57 13.51 1.09
C THR A 163 -4.26 13.10 0.39
N MET A 164 -3.13 13.57 0.90
CA MET A 164 -1.79 13.21 0.44
C MET A 164 -1.18 11.98 1.12
N ASN A 165 -1.94 11.33 2.02
CA ASN A 165 -1.51 10.09 2.65
C ASN A 165 -1.47 8.94 1.63
N TYR A 166 -0.46 8.09 1.70
CA TYR A 166 -0.36 6.92 0.81
C TYR A 166 -1.51 5.91 0.98
N MET A 167 -2.27 5.97 2.08
CA MET A 167 -3.42 5.10 2.35
C MET A 167 -4.78 5.69 1.94
N ASP A 168 -4.78 6.81 1.20
CA ASP A 168 -5.95 7.30 0.45
C ASP A 168 -5.92 6.75 -1.01
N TYR A 169 -6.92 7.07 -1.83
CA TYR A 169 -7.03 6.64 -3.23
C TYR A 169 -6.74 7.76 -4.25
N THR A 170 -6.03 8.80 -3.82
CA THR A 170 -5.61 9.91 -4.70
C THR A 170 -4.64 9.43 -5.79
N ASP A 171 -4.43 10.26 -6.79
CA ASP A 171 -3.45 9.95 -7.84
C ASP A 171 -2.03 9.89 -7.27
N ASP A 172 -1.14 9.12 -7.90
CA ASP A 172 0.25 8.94 -7.44
C ASP A 172 1.01 10.26 -7.22
N ALA A 173 0.69 11.31 -7.98
CA ALA A 173 1.30 12.63 -7.84
C ALA A 173 0.77 13.43 -6.63
N GLY A 174 -0.41 13.06 -6.11
CA GLY A 174 -1.04 13.67 -4.94
C GLY A 174 -0.63 13.03 -3.62
N MET A 175 -0.04 11.83 -3.62
CA MET A 175 0.33 11.10 -2.39
C MET A 175 1.85 11.10 -2.12
N TYR A 176 2.23 11.51 -0.92
CA TYR A 176 3.64 11.70 -0.57
C TYR A 176 3.97 11.63 0.93
N MET A 177 3.08 11.07 1.77
CA MET A 177 3.40 10.86 3.19
C MET A 177 2.74 9.64 3.84
N PHE A 178 3.43 9.09 4.83
CA PHE A 178 2.83 8.38 5.96
C PHE A 178 2.89 9.27 7.22
N SER A 179 2.05 8.98 8.22
CA SER A 179 2.09 9.61 9.53
C SER A 179 3.01 8.87 10.53
N ASN A 180 3.33 9.50 11.65
CA ASN A 180 4.12 8.90 12.73
C ASN A 180 3.36 7.77 13.44
N GLY A 181 2.04 7.87 13.54
CA GLY A 181 1.17 6.80 14.02
C GLY A 181 1.14 5.62 13.06
N GLN A 182 1.05 5.87 11.75
CA GLN A 182 1.17 4.81 10.73
C GLN A 182 2.53 4.11 10.80
N LYS A 183 3.64 4.86 10.91
CA LYS A 183 4.97 4.29 11.17
C LYS A 183 4.97 3.37 12.39
N SER A 184 4.42 3.82 13.51
CA SER A 184 4.38 3.04 14.76
C SER A 184 3.63 1.72 14.56
N ARG A 185 2.49 1.76 13.86
CA ARG A 185 1.69 0.58 13.52
C ARG A 185 2.42 -0.38 12.58
N MET A 186 3.15 0.13 11.59
CA MET A 186 4.00 -0.67 10.69
C MET A 186 5.14 -1.35 11.46
N LEU A 187 5.85 -0.63 12.32
CA LEU A 187 7.01 -1.19 13.03
C LEU A 187 6.61 -2.25 14.06
N ALA A 188 5.41 -2.15 14.64
CA ALA A 188 4.91 -3.10 15.62
C ALA A 188 4.87 -4.55 15.11
N ILE A 189 4.60 -4.79 13.82
CA ILE A 189 4.53 -6.17 13.30
C ILE A 189 5.92 -6.80 13.09
N PHE A 190 6.98 -6.00 13.07
CA PHE A 190 8.37 -6.46 12.95
C PHE A 190 9.08 -6.59 14.31
N ALA A 191 8.48 -6.06 15.39
CA ALA A 191 8.99 -6.22 16.75
C ALA A 191 8.81 -7.67 17.25
N SER A 192 9.49 -8.02 18.35
CA SER A 192 9.36 -9.33 18.99
C SER A 192 7.88 -9.62 19.32
N GLY A 193 7.40 -10.81 18.95
CA GLY A 193 6.00 -11.20 19.06
C GLY A 193 5.07 -10.66 17.96
N GLY A 194 5.58 -9.81 17.07
CA GLY A 194 4.86 -9.29 15.91
C GLY A 194 4.68 -10.34 14.80
N SER A 195 3.62 -10.20 14.02
CA SER A 195 3.22 -11.16 12.97
C SER A 195 4.22 -11.32 11.82
N ARG A 196 5.17 -10.39 11.68
CA ARG A 196 6.23 -10.39 10.66
C ARG A 196 7.63 -10.24 11.28
N PHE A 197 7.80 -10.61 12.55
CA PHE A 197 9.09 -10.51 13.26
C PHE A 197 10.28 -11.05 12.45
N SER A 198 10.11 -12.21 11.81
CA SER A 198 11.13 -12.91 11.03
C SER A 198 11.57 -12.21 9.73
N PHE A 199 10.85 -11.17 9.28
CA PHE A 199 11.22 -10.40 8.08
C PHE A 199 12.29 -9.33 8.36
N ALA A 200 12.49 -8.99 9.63
CA ALA A 200 13.44 -7.96 10.06
C ALA A 200 14.64 -8.53 10.84
N GLN A 201 14.80 -9.87 10.85
CA GLN A 201 15.93 -10.53 11.51
C GLN A 201 17.07 -10.79 10.50
N PRO A 202 18.33 -10.91 10.96
CA PRO A 202 19.48 -11.26 10.12
C PRO A 202 19.33 -12.58 9.37
#